data_AF-A0A829QPS8-F1
#
_entry.id   AF-A0A829QPS8-F1
#
_cell.length_a   1.000
_cell.length_b   1.000
_cell.length_c   1.000
_cell.angle_alpha   90.00
_cell.angle_beta   90.00
_cell.angle_gamma   90.00
#
_symmetry.space_group_name_H-M   'P 1'
#
loop_
_entity.id
_entity.type
_entity.pdbx_description
1 polymer ?
#
loop_
_entity_poly.entity_id
_entity_poly.type
_entity_poly.pdbx_seq_one_letter_code
_entity_poly.pdbx_strand_id
1 'polypeptide(L)' 'MPAESADPNAPDVVTELGYHDLTLAQLRARLQLLSVGELEELLAYEDAHKARAPYQTLLANRITRAAARG' A
#
# COMPACT_ATOMS: atom_id res chain seq x y z
N MET A 1 10.80 -13.00 18.03
CA MET A 1 10.99 -12.11 16.87
C MET A 1 10.25 -10.82 17.19
N PRO A 2 10.91 -9.65 17.24
CA PRO A 2 10.16 -8.42 17.46
C PRO A 2 9.22 -8.24 16.27
N ALA A 3 7.97 -7.89 16.53
CA ALA A 3 7.09 -7.35 15.49
C ALA A 3 7.85 -6.17 14.87
N GLU A 4 8.06 -6.21 13.56
CA GLU A 4 8.68 -5.14 12.79
C GLU A 4 8.06 -3.83 13.26
N SER A 5 8.88 -3.00 13.89
CA SER A 5 8.47 -1.80 14.62
C SER A 5 7.48 -1.03 13.76
N ALA A 6 6.25 -0.84 14.25
CA ALA A 6 5.29 0.02 13.59
C ALA A 6 5.98 1.38 13.36
N ASP A 7 6.25 1.71 12.10
CA ASP A 7 6.91 2.97 11.76
C ASP A 7 6.03 4.10 12.30
N PRO A 8 6.51 4.92 13.24
CA PRO A 8 5.69 5.97 13.85
C PRO A 8 5.32 7.08 12.86
N ASN A 9 5.96 7.06 11.68
CA ASN A 9 5.68 7.95 10.55
C ASN A 9 4.94 7.24 9.41
N ALA A 10 4.46 6.01 9.62
CA ALA A 10 3.63 5.33 8.64
C ALA A 10 2.30 6.09 8.45
N PRO A 11 1.82 6.26 7.22
CA PRO A 11 0.46 6.72 6.95
C PRO A 11 -0.58 5.85 7.67
N ASP A 12 -1.73 6.43 8.02
CA ASP A 12 -2.81 5.70 8.71
C ASP A 12 -3.22 4.45 7.92
N VAL A 13 -3.33 4.56 6.59
CA VAL A 13 -3.66 3.44 5.69
C VAL A 13 -2.67 2.26 5.81
N VAL A 14 -1.37 2.51 6.06
CA VAL A 14 -0.38 1.44 6.24
C VAL A 14 -0.64 0.69 7.54
N THR A 15 -0.91 1.44 8.61
CA THR A 15 -1.16 0.91 9.96
C THR A 15 -2.49 0.18 10.03
N GLU A 16 -3.56 0.77 9.50
CA GLU A 16 -4.91 0.18 9.49
C GLU A 16 -4.98 -1.11 8.67
N LEU A 17 -4.25 -1.18 7.56
CA LEU A 17 -4.23 -2.38 6.72
C LEU A 17 -3.34 -3.50 7.29
N GLY A 18 -2.45 -3.19 8.23
CA GLY A 18 -1.37 -4.09 8.62
C GLY A 18 -0.51 -4.45 7.40
N TYR A 19 -0.14 -3.44 6.61
CA TYR A 19 0.39 -3.60 5.24
C TYR A 19 1.56 -4.60 5.14
N HIS A 20 2.44 -4.66 6.14
CA HIS A 20 3.59 -5.56 6.17
C HIS A 20 3.24 -7.03 6.39
N ASP A 21 2.09 -7.31 7.02
CA ASP A 21 1.61 -8.66 7.30
C ASP A 21 0.77 -9.24 6.16
N LEU A 22 0.45 -8.43 5.14
CA LEU A 22 -0.37 -8.84 4.01
C LEU A 22 0.46 -9.55 2.93
N THR A 23 -0.06 -10.68 2.46
CA THR A 23 0.41 -11.28 1.20
C THR A 23 -0.02 -10.44 0.00
N LEU A 24 0.67 -10.60 -1.13
CA LEU A 24 0.38 -9.85 -2.36
C LEU A 24 -1.09 -10.02 -2.83
N ALA A 25 -1.67 -11.22 -2.70
CA ALA A 25 -3.06 -11.50 -3.05
C ALA A 25 -4.05 -10.79 -2.11
N GLN A 26 -3.76 -10.82 -0.81
CA GLN A 26 -4.56 -10.15 0.22
C GLN A 26 -4.50 -8.62 0.08
N LEU A 27 -3.33 -8.07 -0.25
CA LEU A 27 -3.16 -6.66 -0.54
C LEU A 27 -4.00 -6.27 -1.76
N ARG A 28 -3.86 -7.00 -2.87
CA ARG A 28 -4.61 -6.74 -4.11
C ARG A 28 -6.12 -6.66 -3.90
N ALA A 29 -6.68 -7.53 -3.06
CA ALA A 29 -8.10 -7.51 -2.73
C ALA A 29 -8.50 -6.22 -2.01
N ARG A 30 -7.70 -5.78 -1.03
CA ARG A 30 -7.95 -4.56 -0.23
C ARG A 30 -7.77 -3.28 -1.04
N LEU A 31 -6.79 -3.22 -1.94
CA LEU A 31 -6.54 -2.05 -2.80
C LEU A 31 -7.78 -1.63 -3.61
N GLN A 32 -8.74 -2.52 -3.86
CA GLN A 32 -9.98 -2.18 -4.56
C GLN A 32 -10.90 -1.26 -3.77
N LEU A 33 -10.79 -1.28 -2.44
CA LEU A 33 -11.63 -0.50 -1.53
C LEU A 33 -11.05 0.90 -1.22
N LEU A 34 -9.78 1.11 -1.55
CA LEU A 34 -9.06 2.35 -1.27
C LEU A 34 -9.31 3.44 -2.33
N SER A 35 -9.26 4.68 -1.89
CA SER A 35 -9.26 5.89 -2.72
C SER A 35 -7.91 6.10 -3.42
N VAL A 36 -7.88 7.00 -4.42
CA VAL A 36 -6.64 7.36 -5.13
C VAL A 36 -5.58 7.91 -4.16
N GLY A 37 -5.97 8.78 -3.23
CA GLY A 37 -5.05 9.38 -2.25
C GLY A 37 -4.40 8.33 -1.35
N GLU A 38 -5.20 7.41 -0.79
CA GLU A 38 -4.68 6.30 0.03
C GLU A 38 -3.71 5.39 -0.76
N LEU A 39 -3.99 5.17 -2.05
CA LEU A 39 -3.11 4.37 -2.91
C LEU A 39 -1.77 5.09 -3.20
N GLU A 40 -1.79 6.41 -3.37
CA GLU A 40 -0.59 7.22 -3.54
C GLU A 40 0.27 7.23 -2.27
N GLU A 41 -0.35 7.35 -1.09
CA GLU A 41 0.34 7.24 0.19
C GLU A 41 1.01 5.88 0.36
N LEU A 42 0.33 4.79 0.00
CA LEU A 42 0.91 3.45 0.02
C LEU A 42 2.09 3.30 -0.95
N LEU A 43 2.02 3.93 -2.13
CA LEU A 43 3.11 3.88 -3.10
C LEU A 43 4.32 4.67 -2.61
N ALA A 44 4.13 5.87 -2.06
CA ALA A 44 5.20 6.67 -1.48
C ALA A 44 5.86 5.97 -0.29
N TYR A 45 5.06 5.37 0.59
CA TYR A 45 5.57 4.59 1.71
C TYR A 45 6.38 3.37 1.23
N GLU A 46 5.86 2.61 0.26
CA GLU A 46 6.58 1.45 -0.28
C GLU A 46 7.91 1.84 -0.94
N ASP A 47 7.95 2.94 -1.68
CA ASP A 47 9.17 3.46 -2.32
C ASP A 47 10.24 3.89 -1.29
N ALA A 48 9.82 4.52 -0.20
CA ALA A 48 10.73 4.96 0.86
C ALA A 48 11.26 3.83 1.76
N HIS A 49 10.61 2.66 1.80
CA HIS A 49 10.96 1.58 2.73
C HIS A 49 11.62 0.38 2.05
N LYS A 50 10.80 -0.53 1.50
CA LYS A 50 11.28 -1.82 0.97
C LYS A 50 11.41 -1.82 -0.56
N ALA A 51 10.84 -0.82 -1.24
CA ALA A 51 10.87 -0.63 -2.69
C ALA A 51 10.63 -1.94 -3.46
N ARG A 52 9.64 -2.74 -3.05
CA ARG A 52 9.40 -4.05 -3.66
C ARG A 52 8.71 -3.84 -5.01
N ALA A 53 9.44 -4.09 -6.09
CA ALA A 53 8.95 -3.90 -7.47
C ALA A 53 7.55 -4.52 -7.75
N PRO A 54 7.21 -5.73 -7.27
CA PRO A 54 5.86 -6.28 -7.46
C PRO A 54 4.75 -5.46 -6.78
N TYR A 55 5.03 -4.87 -5.61
CA TYR A 55 4.08 -4.07 -4.84
C TYR A 55 3.90 -2.69 -5.46
N GLN A 56 5.01 -2.04 -5.82
CA GLN A 56 4.99 -0.76 -6.55
C GLN A 56 4.21 -0.87 -7.87
N THR A 57 4.48 -1.92 -8.65
CA THR A 57 3.75 -2.19 -9.90
C THR A 57 2.25 -2.40 -9.64
N LEU A 58 1.89 -3.14 -8.58
CA LEU A 58 0.49 -3.37 -8.21
C LEU A 58 -0.23 -2.06 -7.84
N LEU A 59 0.41 -1.24 -7.01
CA LEU A 59 -0.11 0.06 -6.54
C LEU A 59 -0.27 1.04 -7.71
N ALA A 60 0.77 1.23 -8.52
CA ALA A 60 0.73 2.11 -9.69
C ALA A 60 -0.40 1.71 -10.66
N ASN A 61 -0.54 0.41 -10.96
CA ASN A 61 -1.63 -0.08 -11.82
C ASN A 61 -3.01 0.17 -11.21
N ARG A 62 -3.14 0.08 -9.88
CA ARG A 62 -4.41 0.34 -9.20
C ARG A 62 -4.75 1.83 -9.23
N ILE A 63 -3.78 2.72 -8.99
CA ILE A 63 -3.92 4.18 -9.04
C ILE A 63 -4.48 4.59 -10.39
N THR A 64 -3.84 4.17 -11.50
CA THR A 64 -4.29 4.49 -12.86
C THR A 64 -5.75 4.06 -13.10
N ARG A 65 -6.15 2.88 -12.61
CA ARG A 65 -7.53 2.38 -12.74
C ARG A 65 -8.53 3.10 -11.85
N ALA A 66 -8.12 3.51 -10.65
CA ALA A 66 -8.96 4.27 -9.73
C ALA A 66 -9.20 5.69 -10.25
N ALA A 67 -8.15 6.35 -10.71
CA ALA A 67 -8.21 7.69 -11.31
C ALA A 67 -9.07 7.73 -12.57
N ALA A 68 -9.07 6.67 -13.38
CA ALA A 68 -9.91 6.58 -14.58
C ALA A 68 -11.41 6.37 -14.28
N ARG A 69 -11.80 6.08 -13.04
CA ARG A 69 -13.20 5.89 -12.62
C ARG A 69 -13.80 7.13 -11.96
N GLY A 70 -12.96 8.03 -11.42
CA GLY A 70 -13.38 9.32 -10.86
C GLY A 70 -13.59 10.35 -11.95
#